data_AF-A0A7X6Z8S6-F1
#
_entry.id   AF-A0A7X6Z8S6-F1
#
_cell.length_a   1.000
_cell.length_b   1.000
_cell.length_c   1.000
_cell.angle_alpha   90.00
_cell.angle_beta   90.00
_cell.angle_gamma   90.00
#
_symmetry.space_group_name_H-M   'P 1'
#
loop_
_entity.id
_entity.type
_entity.pdbx_description
1 polymer ?
#
loop_
_entity_poly.entity_id
_entity_poly.type
_entity_poly.pdbx_seq_one_letter_code
_entity_poly.pdbx_strand_id
1 'polypeptide(L)'
;MTADGRLVASSNFACIESALTGESEAVEKDAQVTFDDEPVLGDQINMVFAGTAVTRGNAHACVTATGMQTEVGKITGLLEGEKKKKPRWTRRWAD
;
A
#
# COMPACT_ATOMS: atom_id res chain seq x y z
N MET A 1 -5.76 -7.19 3.94
CA MET A 1 -4.48 -7.79 4.41
C MET A 1 -3.98 -6.99 5.60
N THR A 2 -3.23 -7.61 6.54
CA THR A 2 -2.83 -6.97 7.81
C THR A 2 -1.38 -6.48 7.85
N ALA A 3 -0.57 -6.86 6.86
CA ALA A 3 0.86 -6.54 6.77
C ALA A 3 1.28 -6.47 5.29
N ASP A 4 2.46 -5.90 5.03
CA ASP A 4 3.11 -5.99 3.72
C ASP A 4 3.92 -7.29 3.65
N GLY A 5 4.02 -7.88 2.46
CA GLY A 5 4.78 -9.10 2.29
C GLY A 5 5.15 -9.44 0.85
N ARG A 6 6.22 -10.22 0.72
CA ARG A 6 6.66 -10.82 -0.54
C ARG A 6 5.96 -12.15 -0.73
N LEU A 7 5.26 -12.33 -1.85
CA LEU A 7 4.62 -13.59 -2.19
C LEU A 7 5.67 -14.70 -2.36
N VAL A 8 5.44 -15.85 -1.73
CA VAL A 8 6.28 -17.05 -1.90
C VAL A 8 5.52 -18.17 -2.63
N ALA A 9 4.20 -18.10 -2.65
CA ALA A 9 3.33 -18.94 -3.47
C ALA A 9 2.03 -18.19 -3.78
N SER A 10 1.48 -18.37 -4.98
CA SER A 10 0.21 -17.78 -5.41
C SER A 10 -0.53 -18.72 -6.35
N SER A 11 -1.86 -18.76 -6.26
CA SER A 11 -2.73 -19.53 -7.15
C SER A 11 -3.96 -18.71 -7.51
N ASN A 12 -4.05 -18.31 -8.78
CA ASN A 12 -5.10 -17.42 -9.33
C ASN A 12 -5.38 -16.22 -8.41
N PHE A 13 -4.31 -15.61 -7.91
CA PHE A 13 -4.38 -14.61 -6.84
C PHE A 13 -4.47 -13.20 -7.41
N ALA A 14 -5.43 -12.42 -6.91
CA ALA A 14 -5.56 -11.01 -7.26
C ALA A 14 -6.09 -10.19 -6.09
N CYS A 15 -5.75 -8.91 -6.06
CA CYS A 15 -6.17 -7.98 -5.02
C CYS A 15 -6.46 -6.58 -5.57
N ILE A 16 -7.30 -5.83 -4.85
CA ILE A 16 -7.55 -4.41 -5.12
C ILE A 16 -6.65 -3.58 -4.22
N GLU A 17 -5.89 -2.67 -4.83
CA GLU A 17 -4.87 -1.85 -4.19
C GLU A 17 -5.24 -0.36 -4.14
N SER A 18 -6.54 -0.05 -4.27
CA SER A 18 -7.08 1.31 -4.29
C SER A 18 -6.67 2.17 -3.10
N ALA A 19 -6.41 1.55 -1.93
CA ALA A 19 -5.92 2.24 -0.74
C ALA A 19 -4.53 2.87 -0.91
N LEU A 20 -3.73 2.38 -1.85
CA LEU A 20 -2.35 2.82 -2.10
C LEU A 20 -2.19 3.50 -3.47
N THR A 21 -2.88 2.99 -4.49
CA THR A 21 -2.72 3.48 -5.88
C THR A 21 -3.88 4.35 -6.34
N GLY A 22 -5.04 4.28 -5.68
CA GLY A 22 -6.29 4.91 -6.15
C GLY A 22 -7.00 4.14 -7.28
N GLU A 23 -6.37 3.10 -7.83
CA GLU A 23 -6.93 2.28 -8.89
C GLU A 23 -7.92 1.25 -8.31
N SER A 24 -9.11 1.14 -8.92
CA SER A 24 -10.19 0.28 -8.42
C SER A 24 -10.20 -1.11 -9.06
N GLU A 25 -9.40 -1.33 -10.10
CA GLU A 25 -9.30 -2.63 -10.78
C GLU A 25 -8.48 -3.63 -9.96
N ALA A 26 -8.81 -4.90 -10.08
CA ALA A 26 -8.07 -5.97 -9.43
C ALA A 26 -6.74 -6.20 -10.16
N VAL A 27 -5.64 -6.17 -9.42
CA VAL A 27 -4.29 -6.44 -9.92
C VAL A 27 -3.99 -7.93 -9.75
N GLU A 28 -3.58 -8.59 -10.83
CA GLU A 28 -3.09 -9.97 -10.78
C GLU A 28 -1.71 -10.02 -10.14
N LYS A 29 -1.50 -11.03 -9.29
CA LYS A 29 -0.29 -11.17 -8.49
C LYS A 29 0.39 -12.50 -8.76
N ASP A 30 1.71 -12.49 -8.85
CA ASP A 30 2.51 -13.66 -9.16
C ASP A 30 3.76 -13.75 -8.26
N ALA A 31 3.84 -14.82 -7.47
CA ALA A 31 4.97 -15.10 -6.60
C ALA A 31 6.29 -15.32 -7.37
N GLN A 32 6.24 -15.80 -8.61
CA GLN A 32 7.43 -16.16 -9.41
C GLN A 32 8.09 -14.95 -10.08
N VAL A 33 7.41 -13.81 -10.16
CA VAL A 33 7.96 -12.61 -10.78
C VAL A 33 9.14 -12.09 -9.97
N THR A 34 10.23 -11.81 -10.66
CA THR A 34 11.42 -11.11 -10.16
C THR A 34 11.64 -9.86 -10.98
N PHE A 35 12.20 -8.82 -10.37
CA PHE A 35 12.51 -7.57 -11.03
C PHE A 35 14.02 -7.35 -10.98
N ASP A 36 14.59 -6.79 -12.05
CA ASP A 36 16.01 -6.43 -12.10
C ASP A 36 16.31 -5.19 -11.24
N ASP A 37 15.34 -4.26 -11.18
CA ASP A 37 15.34 -3.06 -10.35
C ASP A 37 14.06 -2.99 -9.51
N GLU A 38 14.01 -2.13 -8.47
CA GLU A 38 12.81 -1.95 -7.66
C GLU A 38 11.74 -1.16 -8.45
N PRO A 39 10.62 -1.79 -8.85
CA PRO A 39 9.60 -1.10 -9.62
C PRO A 39 8.75 -0.22 -8.70
N VAL A 40 8.00 0.71 -9.30
CA VAL A 40 7.03 1.51 -8.56
C VAL A 40 6.01 0.63 -7.86
N LEU A 41 5.43 1.12 -6.75
CA LEU A 41 4.58 0.33 -5.85
C LEU A 41 3.46 -0.43 -6.58
N GLY A 42 2.78 0.22 -7.55
CA GLY A 42 1.70 -0.40 -8.32
C GLY A 42 2.15 -1.57 -9.22
N ASP A 43 3.42 -1.58 -9.61
CA ASP A 43 4.00 -2.60 -10.50
C ASP A 43 4.63 -3.76 -9.72
N GLN A 44 4.68 -3.68 -8.38
CA GLN A 44 5.17 -4.74 -7.50
C GLN A 44 4.14 -5.89 -7.41
N ILE A 45 3.89 -6.58 -8.52
CA ILE A 45 2.91 -7.68 -8.65
C ILE A 45 3.32 -8.94 -7.88
N ASN A 46 4.54 -8.99 -7.35
CA ASN A 46 5.05 -10.07 -6.53
C ASN A 46 4.95 -9.77 -5.01
N MET A 47 4.38 -8.61 -4.66
CA MET A 47 4.14 -8.12 -3.31
C MET A 47 2.65 -8.05 -2.99
N VAL A 48 2.37 -8.01 -1.70
CA VAL A 48 1.06 -7.72 -1.11
C VAL A 48 1.20 -6.64 -0.06
N PHE A 49 0.20 -5.78 0.08
CA PHE A 49 0.28 -4.62 0.97
C PHE A 49 -0.85 -4.57 1.99
N ALA A 50 -0.54 -4.09 3.19
CA ALA A 50 -1.50 -3.87 4.26
C ALA A 50 -2.62 -2.91 3.83
N GLY A 51 -3.85 -3.19 4.29
CA GLY A 51 -5.01 -2.37 3.93
C GLY A 51 -5.63 -2.66 2.56
N THR A 52 -4.98 -3.46 1.71
CA THR A 52 -5.56 -3.95 0.44
C THR A 52 -6.50 -5.15 0.65
N ALA A 53 -7.35 -5.44 -0.34
CA ALA A 53 -8.34 -6.51 -0.27
C ALA A 53 -8.10 -7.58 -1.33
N VAL A 54 -8.10 -8.85 -0.93
CA VAL A 54 -8.07 -10.00 -1.86
C VAL A 54 -9.40 -10.08 -2.58
N THR A 55 -9.37 -10.21 -3.90
CA THR A 55 -10.58 -10.41 -4.71
C THR A 55 -10.79 -11.88 -5.06
N ARG A 56 -9.72 -12.63 -5.30
CA ARG A 56 -9.77 -14.05 -5.62
C ARG A 56 -8.45 -14.77 -5.34
N GLY A 57 -8.55 -16.09 -5.32
CA GLY A 57 -7.42 -17.00 -5.18
C GLY A 57 -6.88 -17.09 -3.77
N ASN A 58 -5.70 -17.70 -3.66
CA ASN A 58 -4.99 -17.89 -2.41
C ASN A 58 -3.49 -17.73 -2.63
N ALA A 59 -2.80 -17.27 -1.60
CA ALA A 59 -1.37 -17.05 -1.63
C ALA A 59 -0.74 -17.18 -0.25
N HIS A 60 0.56 -17.47 -0.22
CA HIS A 60 1.41 -17.37 0.95
C HIS A 60 2.42 -16.26 0.73
N ALA A 61 2.68 -15.48 1.78
CA ALA A 61 3.63 -14.38 1.73
C ALA A 61 4.56 -14.43 2.96
N CYS A 62 5.81 -14.05 2.75
CA CYS A 62 6.72 -13.70 3.83
C CYS A 62 6.49 -12.23 4.19
N VAL A 63 6.19 -11.96 5.47
CA VAL A 63 5.97 -10.59 5.95
C VAL A 63 7.27 -9.78 5.84
N THR A 64 7.19 -8.60 5.24
CA THR A 64 8.33 -7.69 5.07
C THR A 64 8.19 -6.42 5.90
N ALA A 65 6.96 -5.98 6.19
CA ALA A 65 6.70 -4.84 7.06
C ALA A 65 5.39 -4.98 7.83
N THR A 66 5.33 -4.39 9.03
CA THR A 66 4.14 -4.35 9.88
C THR A 66 3.96 -2.97 10.51
N GLY A 67 2.72 -2.66 10.94
CA GLY A 67 2.42 -1.39 11.60
C GLY A 67 2.83 -0.16 10.78
N MET A 68 3.50 0.80 11.42
CA MET A 68 3.94 2.05 10.79
C MET A 68 5.00 1.88 9.70
N GLN A 69 5.62 0.70 9.58
CA GLN A 69 6.60 0.42 8.54
C GLN A 69 5.97 -0.04 7.22
N THR A 70 4.68 -0.39 7.23
CA THR A 70 3.93 -0.72 6.01
C THR A 70 3.78 0.50 5.11
N GLU A 71 3.50 0.31 3.83
CA GLU A 71 3.24 1.43 2.90
C GLU A 71 2.08 2.32 3.38
N VAL A 72 0.98 1.71 3.87
CA VAL A 72 -0.12 2.47 4.47
C VAL A 72 0.29 3.18 5.77
N GLY A 73 1.19 2.59 6.55
CA GLY A 73 1.78 3.19 7.74
C GLY A 73 2.65 4.40 7.42
N LYS A 74 3.49 4.31 6.39
CA LYS A 74 4.31 5.42 5.88
C LYS A 74 3.42 6.58 5.42
N ILE A 75 2.36 6.30 4.65
CA ILE A 75 1.38 7.32 4.23
C ILE A 75 0.75 7.99 5.46
N THR A 76 0.33 7.21 6.46
CA THR A 76 -0.25 7.73 7.70
C THR A 76 0.75 8.66 8.42
N GLY A 77 2.02 8.24 8.55
CA GLY A 77 3.07 9.06 9.16
C GLY A 77 3.33 10.38 8.42
N LEU A 78 3.30 10.37 7.08
CA LEU A 78 3.41 11.59 6.28
C LEU A 78 2.26 12.57 6.56
N LEU A 79 1.02 12.07 6.60
CA LEU A 79 -0.17 12.89 6.90
C LEU A 79 -0.14 13.49 8.32
N GLU A 80 0.34 12.73 9.31
CA GLU A 80 0.46 13.22 10.69
C GLU A 80 1.59 14.25 10.87
N GLY A 81 2.67 14.12 10.08
CA GLY A 81 3.76 15.09 10.03
C GLY A 81 3.33 16.44 9.47
N GLU A 82 2.32 16.48 8.60
CA GLU A 82 1.75 17.70 8.01
C GLU A 82 0.81 18.50 8.95
N LYS A 83 0.95 18.36 10.28
CA LYS A 83 0.07 19.05 11.25
C LYS A 83 0.01 20.57 11.05
N LYS A 84 -1.16 20.97 10.53
CA LYS A 84 -1.94 22.23 10.64
C LYS A 84 -1.21 23.52 10.26
N LYS A 85 -1.13 23.78 8.94
CA LYS A 85 -1.18 25.17 8.45
C LYS A 85 -2.49 25.79 8.93
N LYS A 86 -2.43 26.80 9.81
CA LYS A 86 -3.60 27.60 10.19
C LYS A 86 -4.28 28.06 8.89
N PRO A 87 -5.57 27.77 8.69
CA PRO A 87 -6.22 28.15 7.45
C PRO A 87 -6.21 29.68 7.35
N ARG A 88 -5.88 30.19 6.16
CA ARG A 88 -5.57 31.62 5.94
C ARG A 88 -6.64 32.59 6.48
N TRP A 89 -7.90 32.16 6.55
CA TRP A 89 -9.00 32.94 7.10
C TRP A 89 -8.94 33.15 8.63
N THR A 90 -8.27 32.28 9.40
CA THR A 90 -8.06 32.49 10.85
C THR A 90 -7.01 33.55 11.18
N ARG A 91 -6.21 34.01 10.22
CA ARG A 91 -5.23 35.10 10.43
C ARG A 91 -5.85 36.51 10.33
N ARG A 92 -7.03 36.65 9.74
CA ARG A 92 -7.62 37.95 9.38
C ARG A 92 -8.51 38.58 10.47
N TRP A 93 -8.69 37.89 11.60
CA TRP A 93 -9.52 38.32 12.74
C TRP A 93 -8.70 38.52 14.02
N ALA A 94 -7.37 38.52 13.89
CA ALA A 94 -6.42 38.70 15.00
C ALA A 94 -5.70 40.06 14.94
N ASP A 95 -6.03 40.90 13.95
CA ASP A 95 -5.62 42.30 13.78
C ASP A 95 -6.88 43.19 13.89
#